data_AF-A0A017HNH3-F1
#
_entry.id   AF-A0A017HNH3-F1
#
_cell.length_a   1.000
_cell.length_b   1.000
_cell.length_c   1.000
_cell.angle_alpha   90.00
_cell.angle_beta   90.00
_cell.angle_gamma   90.00
#
_symmetry.space_group_name_H-M   'P 1'
#
loop_
_entity.id
_entity.type
_entity.pdbx_description
1 polymer ?
#
loop_
_entity_poly.entity_id
_entity_poly.type
_entity_poly.pdbx_seq_one_letter_code
_entity_poly.pdbx_strand_id
1 'polypeptide(L)'
;MDRDNRWERVKLAYDAVAKAEGQRAKDAATAVQLATERGETDEFITPTVLDGYEGIKEGDGLFCLNFRADRAREILEALGNPDFEGFERGGMPKLAARLGMVNYSTRHDAWYATAFPKQDIANTIGAWVAAKGLTQFRLAETEKYPHVTFFLNGGVEKPYPGEDRYMAPSPKVATYDLQPEMSSGEVTDHFVGAIEKGYDLIVTNYANPDMVGHTGDLGAAIKAVESVDRGLGRVVEALDKAGGAMIVTADHGNCELMVDPATGGPHTAHTTNPVPVIFVGGPSGVTLRDGRLADLAPTLLDLMGLELPPEMTGRSLIRR
;
A
#
# COMPACT_ATOMS: atom_id res chain seq x y z
N MET A 1 -10.80 3.10 19.90
CA MET A 1 -10.12 2.22 18.93
C MET A 1 -8.60 2.28 19.15
N ASP A 2 -8.17 1.79 20.32
CA ASP A 2 -6.75 1.77 20.71
C ASP A 2 -5.99 0.68 19.90
N ARG A 3 -4.66 0.76 19.90
CA ARG A 3 -3.77 -0.18 19.19
C ARG A 3 -2.41 -0.34 19.89
N ASP A 4 -2.28 0.23 21.09
CA ASP A 4 -1.05 0.32 21.86
C ASP A 4 -1.15 -0.49 23.17
N ASN A 5 -2.06 -1.46 23.22
CA ASN A 5 -2.39 -2.32 24.36
C ASN A 5 -2.78 -1.53 25.61
N ARG A 6 -3.42 -0.36 25.44
CA ARG A 6 -3.99 0.41 26.54
C ARG A 6 -5.36 -0.14 26.90
N TRP A 7 -5.32 -1.32 27.50
CA TRP A 7 -6.48 -2.13 27.84
C TRP A 7 -7.47 -1.42 28.76
N GLU A 8 -7.03 -0.44 29.55
CA GLU A 8 -7.92 0.42 30.34
C GLU A 8 -8.91 1.20 29.47
N ARG A 9 -8.50 1.62 28.27
CA ARG A 9 -9.35 2.32 27.30
C ARG A 9 -10.29 1.35 26.59
N VAL A 10 -9.74 0.20 26.17
CA VAL A 10 -10.52 -0.85 25.50
C VAL A 10 -11.59 -1.39 26.43
N LYS A 11 -11.30 -1.52 27.74
CA LYS A 11 -12.24 -1.97 28.75
C LYS A 11 -13.47 -1.07 28.83
N LEU A 12 -13.31 0.26 28.80
CA LEU A 12 -14.47 1.18 28.83
C LEU A 12 -15.42 0.93 27.66
N ALA A 13 -14.87 0.71 26.46
CA ALA A 13 -15.67 0.39 25.28
C ALA A 13 -16.30 -1.01 25.38
N TYR A 14 -15.54 -2.00 25.86
CA TYR A 14 -16.02 -3.36 26.08
C TYR A 14 -17.16 -3.41 27.10
N ASP A 15 -17.06 -2.72 28.23
CA ASP A 15 -18.10 -2.69 29.26
C ASP A 15 -19.39 -2.07 28.72
N ALA A 16 -19.28 -0.97 27.96
CA ALA A 16 -20.45 -0.35 27.33
C ALA A 16 -21.12 -1.25 26.28
N VAL A 17 -20.32 -1.91 25.43
CA VAL A 17 -20.82 -2.77 24.35
C VAL A 17 -21.29 -4.13 24.88
N ALA A 18 -20.44 -4.87 25.57
CA ALA A 18 -20.76 -6.22 26.00
C ALA A 18 -21.74 -6.27 27.18
N LYS A 19 -21.70 -5.30 28.10
CA LYS A 19 -22.42 -5.36 29.37
C LYS A 19 -23.42 -4.23 29.62
N ALA A 20 -23.49 -3.23 28.73
CA ALA A 20 -24.25 -2.01 28.96
C ALA A 20 -23.88 -1.31 30.29
N GLU A 21 -22.58 -1.31 30.60
CA GLU A 21 -21.99 -0.62 31.76
C GLU A 21 -21.26 0.64 31.32
N GLY A 22 -21.50 1.77 32.00
CA GLY A 22 -20.86 3.04 31.66
C GLY A 22 -21.79 4.24 31.88
N GLN A 23 -21.47 5.37 31.24
CA GLN A 23 -22.36 6.52 31.21
C GLN A 23 -23.67 6.17 30.51
N ARG A 24 -24.75 6.90 30.79
CA ARG A 24 -26.06 6.66 30.18
C ARG A 24 -26.61 7.93 29.53
N ALA A 25 -27.33 7.74 28.43
CA ALA A 25 -28.07 8.81 27.77
C ALA A 25 -29.32 8.25 27.09
N LYS A 26 -30.35 9.08 26.94
CA LYS A 26 -31.59 8.70 26.26
C LYS A 26 -31.42 8.36 24.77
N ASP A 27 -30.48 9.03 24.11
CA ASP A 27 -30.20 8.90 22.68
C ASP A 27 -28.77 9.38 22.37
N ALA A 28 -28.29 9.08 21.15
CA ALA A 28 -26.93 9.39 20.72
C ALA A 28 -26.66 10.91 20.67
N ALA A 29 -27.65 11.71 20.26
CA ALA A 29 -27.50 13.17 20.19
C ALA A 29 -27.25 13.76 21.60
N THR A 30 -27.98 13.25 22.59
CA THR A 30 -27.82 13.62 23.99
C THR A 30 -26.48 13.16 24.54
N ALA A 31 -26.03 11.95 24.20
CA ALA A 31 -24.71 11.46 24.60
C ALA A 31 -23.57 12.39 24.12
N VAL A 32 -23.62 12.80 22.84
CA VAL A 32 -22.63 13.73 22.24
C VAL A 32 -22.73 15.13 22.85
N GLN A 33 -23.94 15.63 23.09
CA GLN A 33 -24.14 16.92 23.76
C GLN A 33 -23.52 16.92 25.16
N LEU A 34 -23.84 15.91 25.98
CA LEU A 34 -23.30 15.79 27.34
C LEU A 34 -21.76 15.65 27.33
N ALA A 35 -21.20 14.99 26.32
CA ALA A 35 -19.74 14.89 26.15
C ALA A 35 -19.12 16.25 25.83
N THR A 36 -19.72 17.00 24.91
CA THR A 36 -19.32 18.38 24.59
C THR A 36 -19.37 19.27 25.84
N GLU A 37 -20.42 19.15 26.66
CA GLU A 37 -20.56 19.89 27.93
C GLU A 37 -19.47 19.54 28.96
N ARG A 38 -18.87 18.34 28.87
CA ARG A 38 -17.69 17.93 29.64
C ARG A 38 -16.35 18.33 29.02
N GLY A 39 -16.37 18.97 27.84
CA GLY A 39 -15.16 19.32 27.10
C GLY A 39 -14.50 18.14 26.37
N GLU A 40 -15.23 17.03 26.17
CA GLU A 40 -14.78 15.90 25.36
C GLU A 40 -15.03 16.21 23.87
N THR A 41 -14.02 16.01 23.02
CA THR A 41 -14.19 16.01 21.55
C THR A 41 -14.50 14.61 21.04
N ASP A 42 -14.92 14.47 19.79
CA ASP A 42 -15.38 13.21 19.17
C ASP A 42 -14.46 12.00 19.44
N GLU A 43 -13.14 12.17 19.37
CA GLU A 43 -12.17 11.10 19.62
C GLU A 43 -12.15 10.61 21.08
N PHE A 44 -12.56 11.48 22.01
CA PHE A 44 -12.46 11.28 23.46
C PHE A 44 -13.82 11.17 24.15
N ILE A 45 -14.92 11.07 23.41
CA ILE A 45 -16.24 10.83 23.99
C ILE A 45 -16.18 9.53 24.81
N THR A 46 -16.50 9.65 26.09
CA THR A 46 -16.56 8.49 26.98
C THR A 46 -17.65 7.51 26.51
N PRO A 47 -17.39 6.19 26.44
CA PRO A 47 -18.40 5.21 26.05
C PRO A 47 -19.71 5.36 26.85
N THR A 48 -20.80 5.55 26.13
CA THR A 48 -22.12 5.86 26.68
C THR A 48 -23.15 4.87 26.18
N VAL A 49 -23.88 4.28 27.12
CA VAL A 49 -24.94 3.29 26.90
C VAL A 49 -26.26 4.02 26.68
N LEU A 50 -26.96 3.69 25.60
CA LEU A 50 -28.26 4.27 25.30
C LEU A 50 -29.39 3.55 26.04
N ASP A 51 -30.45 4.28 26.38
CA ASP A 51 -31.62 3.71 27.02
C ASP A 51 -32.19 2.53 26.21
N GLY A 52 -32.50 1.43 26.91
CA GLY A 52 -32.99 0.19 26.30
C GLY A 52 -31.90 -0.76 25.79
N TYR A 53 -30.63 -0.35 25.72
CA TYR A 53 -29.53 -1.28 25.46
C TYR A 53 -29.13 -2.02 26.74
N GLU A 54 -29.12 -3.34 26.68
CA GLU A 54 -28.84 -4.24 27.82
C GLU A 54 -27.51 -5.01 27.64
N GLY A 55 -26.72 -4.63 26.64
CA GLY A 55 -25.49 -5.33 26.27
C GLY A 55 -25.73 -6.41 25.23
N ILE A 56 -24.68 -7.16 24.94
CA ILE A 56 -24.73 -8.31 24.03
C ILE A 56 -25.47 -9.46 24.72
N LYS A 57 -26.35 -10.14 23.97
CA LYS A 57 -27.12 -11.29 24.46
C LYS A 57 -26.67 -12.59 23.80
N GLU A 58 -27.03 -13.71 24.44
CA GLU A 58 -26.84 -15.02 23.85
C GLU A 58 -27.63 -15.13 22.53
N GLY A 59 -26.97 -15.60 21.48
CA GLY A 59 -27.55 -15.70 20.13
C GLY A 59 -27.36 -14.47 19.25
N ASP A 60 -26.80 -13.37 19.77
CA ASP A 60 -26.50 -12.19 18.95
C ASP A 60 -25.40 -12.47 17.91
N GLY A 61 -25.38 -11.65 16.86
CA GLY A 61 -24.31 -11.61 15.87
C GLY A 61 -23.47 -10.35 16.00
N LEU A 62 -22.15 -10.47 15.87
CA LEU A 62 -21.22 -9.34 15.85
C LEU A 62 -20.62 -9.17 14.46
N PHE A 63 -20.76 -7.98 13.87
CA PHE A 63 -20.11 -7.62 12.61
C PHE A 63 -19.25 -6.36 12.77
N CYS A 64 -17.93 -6.50 12.62
CA CYS A 64 -17.02 -5.35 12.55
C CYS A 64 -16.92 -4.82 11.11
N LEU A 65 -17.36 -3.58 10.89
CA LEU A 65 -17.34 -2.94 9.57
C LEU A 65 -15.99 -2.31 9.21
N ASN A 66 -15.08 -2.17 10.18
CA ASN A 66 -13.76 -1.60 9.93
C ASN A 66 -12.97 -2.51 8.98
N PHE A 67 -12.56 -1.97 7.84
CA PHE A 67 -11.70 -2.66 6.86
C PHE A 67 -10.20 -2.43 7.11
N ARG A 68 -9.83 -1.56 8.07
CA ARG A 68 -8.45 -1.34 8.49
C ARG A 68 -8.15 -2.12 9.76
N ALA A 69 -7.10 -2.94 9.70
CA ALA A 69 -6.89 -3.97 10.70
C ALA A 69 -6.37 -3.47 12.05
N ASP A 70 -5.36 -2.58 12.05
CA ASP A 70 -4.54 -2.23 13.21
C ASP A 70 -5.36 -1.83 14.45
N ARG A 71 -6.29 -0.88 14.32
CA ARG A 71 -7.06 -0.34 15.45
C ARG A 71 -8.31 -1.13 15.82
N ALA A 72 -8.70 -2.11 15.01
CA ALA A 72 -9.84 -2.97 15.29
C ALA A 72 -9.45 -4.17 16.16
N ARG A 73 -8.17 -4.56 16.14
CA ARG A 73 -7.70 -5.81 16.76
C ARG A 73 -8.04 -5.93 18.24
N GLU A 74 -7.73 -4.92 19.04
CA GLU A 74 -7.82 -5.02 20.50
C GLU A 74 -9.25 -5.25 21.00
N ILE A 75 -10.22 -4.49 20.49
CA ILE A 75 -11.62 -4.65 20.90
C ILE A 75 -12.22 -5.97 20.38
N LEU A 76 -11.82 -6.41 19.17
CA LEU A 76 -12.24 -7.71 18.64
C LEU A 76 -11.62 -8.87 19.41
N GLU A 77 -10.40 -8.69 19.93
CA GLU A 77 -9.79 -9.66 20.81
C GLU A 77 -10.58 -9.77 22.13
N ALA A 78 -10.95 -8.64 22.74
CA ALA A 78 -11.78 -8.64 23.94
C ALA A 78 -13.16 -9.29 23.74
N LEU A 79 -13.77 -9.10 22.56
CA LEU A 79 -15.10 -9.63 22.22
C LEU A 79 -15.09 -11.07 21.67
N GLY A 80 -13.97 -11.53 21.11
CA GLY A 80 -13.90 -12.77 20.32
C GLY A 80 -12.96 -13.85 20.85
N ASN A 81 -11.84 -13.48 21.48
CA ASN A 81 -10.84 -14.44 21.94
C ASN A 81 -11.32 -15.16 23.21
N PRO A 82 -11.46 -16.50 23.27
CA PRO A 82 -11.82 -17.20 24.51
C PRO A 82 -10.76 -17.05 25.61
N ASP A 83 -9.49 -16.89 25.24
CA ASP A 83 -8.33 -16.80 26.13
C ASP A 83 -7.85 -15.34 26.23
N PHE A 84 -8.78 -14.40 26.41
CA PHE A 84 -8.44 -12.98 26.53
C PHE A 84 -7.93 -12.66 27.93
N GLU A 85 -6.76 -12.00 28.00
CA GLU A 85 -6.07 -11.67 29.26
C GLU A 85 -5.81 -10.16 29.45
N GLY A 86 -6.30 -9.30 28.55
CA GLY A 86 -6.03 -7.85 28.62
C GLY A 86 -6.67 -7.15 29.82
N PHE A 87 -7.80 -7.68 30.32
CA PHE A 87 -8.46 -7.25 31.56
C PHE A 87 -9.51 -8.28 32.01
N GLU A 88 -9.96 -8.18 33.27
CA GLU A 88 -11.06 -8.96 33.82
C GLU A 88 -12.39 -8.61 33.13
N ARG A 89 -12.77 -9.43 32.15
CA ARG A 89 -13.97 -9.22 31.34
C ARG A 89 -15.20 -9.97 31.85
N GLY A 90 -15.01 -11.02 32.66
CA GLY A 90 -16.08 -11.93 33.06
C GLY A 90 -16.51 -12.87 31.91
N GLY A 91 -17.72 -13.41 31.99
CA GLY A 91 -18.27 -14.27 30.93
C GLY A 91 -18.72 -13.47 29.71
N MET A 92 -18.50 -14.04 28.51
CA MET A 92 -19.05 -13.51 27.26
C MET A 92 -20.24 -14.38 26.84
N PRO A 93 -21.45 -13.83 26.60
CA PRO A 93 -22.55 -14.58 26.02
C PRO A 93 -22.17 -15.30 24.74
N LYS A 94 -22.73 -16.48 24.49
CA LYS A 94 -22.43 -17.23 23.26
C LYS A 94 -23.04 -16.54 22.05
N LEU A 95 -22.21 -15.98 21.17
CA LEU A 95 -22.66 -15.39 19.91
C LEU A 95 -23.05 -16.46 18.89
N ALA A 96 -24.06 -16.16 18.09
CA ALA A 96 -24.43 -16.98 16.93
C ALA A 96 -23.43 -16.81 15.78
N ALA A 97 -22.86 -15.61 15.62
CA ALA A 97 -21.89 -15.32 14.56
C ALA A 97 -20.93 -14.20 14.96
N ARG A 98 -19.72 -14.28 14.41
CA ARG A 98 -18.67 -13.26 14.50
C ARG A 98 -18.13 -13.06 13.09
N LEU A 99 -18.40 -11.90 12.51
CA LEU A 99 -17.96 -11.51 11.17
C LEU A 99 -17.06 -10.26 11.22
N GLY A 100 -15.94 -10.31 10.51
CA GLY A 100 -15.09 -9.17 10.21
C GLY A 100 -15.26 -8.72 8.76
N MET A 101 -15.09 -7.42 8.50
CA MET A 101 -15.06 -6.91 7.11
C MET A 101 -13.89 -7.52 6.35
N VAL A 102 -12.71 -7.58 6.99
CA VAL A 102 -11.45 -8.12 6.45
C VAL A 102 -10.76 -8.99 7.50
N ASN A 103 -9.68 -9.69 7.10
CA ASN A 103 -8.80 -10.35 8.07
C ASN A 103 -8.03 -9.31 8.89
N TYR A 104 -8.22 -9.32 10.21
CA TYR A 104 -7.52 -8.42 11.13
C TYR A 104 -6.12 -8.93 11.47
N SER A 105 -5.97 -10.24 11.67
CA SER A 105 -4.69 -10.96 11.83
C SER A 105 -4.93 -12.47 11.77
N THR A 106 -3.88 -13.27 11.60
CA THR A 106 -3.99 -14.74 11.65
C THR A 106 -4.57 -15.25 12.96
N ARG A 107 -4.30 -14.56 14.09
CA ARG A 107 -4.90 -14.90 15.39
C ARG A 107 -6.42 -14.66 15.40
N HIS A 108 -6.86 -13.63 14.69
CA HIS A 108 -8.27 -13.24 14.61
C HIS A 108 -9.09 -14.18 13.70
N ASP A 109 -8.43 -14.79 12.72
CA ASP A 109 -9.07 -15.75 11.82
C ASP A 109 -9.54 -17.03 12.56
N ALA A 110 -9.02 -17.28 13.77
CA ALA A 110 -9.48 -18.37 14.62
C ALA A 110 -10.90 -18.16 15.18
N TRP A 111 -11.41 -16.92 15.19
CA TRP A 111 -12.67 -16.61 15.86
C TRP A 111 -13.68 -15.72 15.12
N TYR A 112 -13.31 -14.93 14.09
CA TYR A 112 -14.28 -14.32 13.16
C TYR A 112 -14.16 -14.99 11.80
N ALA A 113 -15.32 -15.22 11.18
CA ALA A 113 -15.41 -15.31 9.75
C ALA A 113 -15.05 -13.96 9.10
N THR A 114 -14.68 -13.96 7.83
CA THR A 114 -14.31 -12.74 7.11
C THR A 114 -15.20 -12.56 5.88
N ALA A 115 -15.79 -11.38 5.71
CA ALA A 115 -16.63 -11.04 4.57
C ALA A 115 -15.81 -10.90 3.28
N PHE A 116 -14.69 -10.18 3.34
CA PHE A 116 -13.75 -10.01 2.25
C PHE A 116 -12.38 -10.58 2.66
N PRO A 117 -12.17 -11.90 2.52
CA PRO A 117 -10.91 -12.52 2.90
C PRO A 117 -9.77 -11.98 2.03
N LYS A 118 -8.57 -11.95 2.61
CA LYS A 118 -7.35 -11.67 1.87
C LYS A 118 -7.24 -12.62 0.69
N GLN A 119 -7.05 -12.04 -0.49
CA GLN A 119 -6.82 -12.82 -1.70
C GLN A 119 -5.34 -13.17 -1.78
N ASP A 120 -5.07 -14.42 -2.15
CA ASP A 120 -3.73 -14.80 -2.58
C ASP A 120 -3.50 -14.24 -3.99
N ILE A 121 -2.41 -13.48 -4.17
CA ILE A 121 -2.06 -12.87 -5.45
C ILE A 121 -1.04 -13.78 -6.13
N ALA A 122 -1.53 -14.89 -6.67
CA ALA A 122 -0.71 -15.85 -7.41
C ALA A 122 -0.22 -15.27 -8.75
N ASN A 123 0.89 -15.82 -9.25
CA ASN A 123 1.45 -15.49 -10.57
C ASN A 123 1.62 -13.98 -10.81
N THR A 124 2.07 -13.23 -9.80
CA THR A 124 2.65 -11.89 -10.01
C THR A 124 3.81 -11.97 -11.02
N ILE A 125 4.18 -10.85 -11.63
CA ILE A 125 5.25 -10.82 -12.64
C ILE A 125 6.54 -11.48 -12.12
N GLY A 126 6.90 -11.21 -10.87
CA GLY A 126 8.06 -11.80 -10.23
C GLY A 126 7.96 -13.32 -10.05
N ALA A 127 6.82 -13.79 -9.53
CA ALA A 127 6.58 -15.21 -9.35
C ALA A 127 6.58 -15.96 -10.69
N TRP A 128 5.97 -15.36 -11.73
CA TRP A 128 5.84 -15.99 -13.04
C TRP A 128 7.19 -16.08 -13.77
N VAL A 129 7.99 -15.01 -13.77
CA VAL A 129 9.34 -15.02 -14.36
C VAL A 129 10.23 -16.06 -13.67
N ALA A 130 10.20 -16.13 -12.34
CA ALA A 130 10.94 -17.14 -11.58
C ALA A 130 10.46 -18.58 -11.90
N ALA A 131 9.15 -18.80 -12.07
CA ALA A 131 8.59 -20.10 -12.44
C ALA A 131 9.03 -20.56 -13.85
N LYS A 132 9.47 -19.65 -14.71
CA LYS A 132 10.07 -19.95 -16.03
C LYS A 132 11.59 -20.15 -15.95
N GLY A 133 12.18 -20.10 -14.76
CA GLY A 133 13.62 -20.27 -14.55
C GLY A 133 14.45 -19.06 -14.99
N LEU A 134 13.82 -17.91 -15.19
CA LEU A 134 14.47 -16.68 -15.63
C LEU A 134 14.94 -15.84 -14.44
N THR A 135 15.95 -15.03 -14.69
CA THR A 135 16.56 -14.13 -13.72
C THR A 135 15.88 -12.77 -13.72
N GLN A 136 15.85 -12.12 -12.56
CA GLN A 136 15.25 -10.80 -12.42
C GLN A 136 15.97 -9.94 -11.38
N PHE A 137 15.91 -8.63 -11.57
CA PHE A 137 16.56 -7.66 -10.70
C PHE A 137 15.58 -6.59 -10.21
N ARG A 138 15.54 -6.36 -8.90
CA ARG A 138 14.73 -5.29 -8.27
C ARG A 138 15.63 -4.20 -7.74
N LEU A 139 15.33 -2.96 -8.09
CA LEU A 139 16.19 -1.83 -7.79
C LEU A 139 15.39 -0.60 -7.39
N ALA A 140 15.72 -0.04 -6.22
CA ALA A 140 15.23 1.27 -5.80
C ALA A 140 16.15 1.82 -4.72
N GLU A 141 15.96 3.08 -4.34
CA GLU A 141 16.48 3.57 -3.07
C GLU A 141 15.54 3.23 -1.90
N THR A 142 16.02 3.41 -0.65
CA THR A 142 15.35 2.98 0.59
C THR A 142 13.85 3.30 0.63
N GLU A 143 13.45 4.53 0.28
CA GLU A 143 12.04 4.97 0.32
C GLU A 143 11.11 4.14 -0.57
N LYS A 144 11.64 3.66 -1.71
CA LYS A 144 10.86 2.92 -2.70
C LYS A 144 11.23 1.43 -2.78
N TYR A 145 12.15 0.96 -1.95
CA TYR A 145 12.54 -0.46 -1.92
C TYR A 145 11.39 -1.44 -1.67
N PRO A 146 10.45 -1.19 -0.71
CA PRO A 146 9.28 -2.06 -0.54
C PRO A 146 8.38 -2.11 -1.78
N HIS A 147 8.39 -1.06 -2.61
CA HIS A 147 7.52 -0.91 -3.79
C HIS A 147 7.94 -1.86 -4.91
N VAL A 148 9.25 -1.98 -5.16
CA VAL A 148 9.80 -2.91 -6.15
C VAL A 148 9.99 -4.33 -5.62
N THR A 149 9.73 -4.57 -4.32
CA THR A 149 9.90 -5.88 -3.67
C THR A 149 8.58 -6.42 -3.13
N PHE A 150 8.26 -6.17 -1.86
CA PHE A 150 7.08 -6.67 -1.16
C PHE A 150 5.78 -6.35 -1.91
N PHE A 151 5.55 -5.09 -2.29
CA PHE A 151 4.31 -4.68 -2.96
C PHE A 151 4.19 -5.30 -4.36
N LEU A 152 5.26 -5.22 -5.18
CA LEU A 152 5.26 -5.80 -6.52
C LEU A 152 5.11 -7.33 -6.51
N ASN A 153 5.60 -8.00 -5.46
CA ASN A 153 5.46 -9.44 -5.27
C ASN A 153 4.12 -9.85 -4.63
N GLY A 154 3.16 -8.94 -4.48
CA GLY A 154 1.83 -9.25 -3.95
C GLY A 154 1.82 -9.52 -2.44
N GLY A 155 2.76 -8.91 -1.70
CA GLY A 155 2.91 -9.09 -0.25
C GLY A 155 3.87 -10.21 0.17
N VAL A 156 4.71 -10.70 -0.75
CA VAL A 156 5.73 -11.72 -0.47
C VAL A 156 7.09 -11.06 -0.23
N GLU A 157 7.57 -11.12 1.01
CA GLU A 157 8.85 -10.53 1.43
C GLU A 157 10.06 -11.27 0.85
N LYS A 158 10.02 -12.61 0.90
CA LYS A 158 11.14 -13.46 0.46
C LYS A 158 11.36 -13.32 -1.06
N PRO A 159 12.60 -13.08 -1.54
CA PRO A 159 12.89 -13.10 -2.96
C PRO A 159 12.57 -14.46 -3.60
N TYR A 160 12.03 -14.44 -4.82
CA TYR A 160 11.83 -15.65 -5.61
C TYR A 160 13.18 -16.21 -6.11
N PRO A 161 13.26 -17.50 -6.51
CA PRO A 161 14.45 -18.02 -7.19
C PRO A 161 14.81 -17.17 -8.42
N GLY A 162 16.09 -16.80 -8.55
CA GLY A 162 16.57 -15.93 -9.62
C GLY A 162 16.27 -14.44 -9.43
N GLU A 163 15.64 -14.03 -8.32
CA GLU A 163 15.41 -12.62 -7.97
C GLU A 163 16.55 -12.05 -7.12
N ASP A 164 17.38 -11.22 -7.74
CA ASP A 164 18.38 -10.39 -7.06
C ASP A 164 17.79 -9.01 -6.75
N ARG A 165 18.23 -8.38 -5.65
CA ARG A 165 17.72 -7.08 -5.20
C ARG A 165 18.85 -6.15 -4.80
N TYR A 166 18.72 -4.87 -5.11
CA TYR A 166 19.61 -3.82 -4.60
C TYR A 166 18.82 -2.64 -4.06
N MET A 167 19.32 -2.07 -2.96
CA MET A 167 18.74 -0.92 -2.28
C MET A 167 19.80 0.16 -2.11
N ALA A 168 19.75 1.20 -2.92
CA ALA A 168 20.59 2.38 -2.70
C ALA A 168 20.13 3.10 -1.41
N PRO A 169 21.04 3.55 -0.54
CA PRO A 169 20.64 4.28 0.66
C PRO A 169 20.08 5.65 0.27
N SER A 170 18.83 5.95 0.59
CA SER A 170 18.28 7.31 0.48
C SER A 170 19.07 8.30 1.34
N PRO A 171 19.20 9.58 0.95
CA PRO A 171 19.99 10.55 1.70
C PRO A 171 19.36 10.86 3.07
N LYS A 172 20.22 11.07 4.07
CA LYS A 172 19.80 11.43 5.43
C LYS A 172 19.55 12.93 5.55
N VAL A 173 18.48 13.40 4.92
CA VAL A 173 18.01 14.79 4.97
C VAL A 173 16.65 14.89 5.65
N ALA A 174 16.31 16.07 6.18
CA ALA A 174 15.03 16.28 6.86
C ALA A 174 13.84 16.21 5.88
N THR A 175 14.03 16.79 4.70
CA THR A 175 13.10 16.77 3.57
C THR A 175 13.91 16.72 2.27
N TYR A 176 13.38 16.06 1.23
CA TYR A 176 14.15 15.75 0.03
C TYR A 176 14.35 16.93 -0.92
N ASP A 177 13.70 18.08 -0.70
CA ASP A 177 14.02 19.34 -1.40
C ASP A 177 15.45 19.82 -1.14
N LEU A 178 16.06 19.41 -0.01
CA LEU A 178 17.45 19.70 0.32
C LEU A 178 18.46 18.92 -0.53
N GLN A 179 18.03 17.80 -1.12
CA GLN A 179 18.84 16.96 -2.01
C GLN A 179 17.94 16.32 -3.09
N PRO A 180 17.44 17.09 -4.07
CA PRO A 180 16.42 16.62 -5.01
C PRO A 180 16.87 15.48 -5.92
N GLU A 181 18.17 15.35 -6.15
CA GLU A 181 18.78 14.24 -6.90
C GLU A 181 18.72 12.92 -6.13
N MET A 182 18.44 12.95 -4.82
CA MET A 182 18.38 11.81 -3.92
C MET A 182 19.52 10.82 -4.20
N SER A 183 19.20 9.54 -4.39
CA SER A 183 20.18 8.50 -4.74
C SER A 183 20.04 8.05 -6.20
N SER A 184 19.44 8.88 -7.05
CA SER A 184 19.18 8.56 -8.47
C SER A 184 20.45 8.21 -9.26
N GLY A 185 21.60 8.80 -8.91
CA GLY A 185 22.89 8.48 -9.52
C GLY A 185 23.29 7.01 -9.28
N GLU A 186 23.28 6.58 -8.02
CA GLU A 186 23.61 5.21 -7.64
C GLU A 186 22.59 4.19 -8.18
N VAL A 187 21.29 4.54 -8.13
CA VAL A 187 20.24 3.74 -8.77
C VAL A 187 20.54 3.57 -10.26
N THR A 188 20.94 4.64 -10.96
CA THR A 188 21.28 4.55 -12.38
C THR A 188 22.48 3.64 -12.63
N ASP A 189 23.52 3.74 -11.81
CA ASP A 189 24.73 2.91 -11.93
C ASP A 189 24.40 1.42 -11.83
N HIS A 190 23.57 1.05 -10.84
CA HIS A 190 23.13 -0.33 -10.67
C HIS A 190 22.14 -0.79 -11.74
N PHE A 191 21.33 0.12 -12.30
CA PHE A 191 20.42 -0.21 -13.39
C PHE A 191 21.23 -0.55 -14.66
N VAL A 192 22.18 0.30 -15.02
CA VAL A 192 23.10 0.04 -16.14
C VAL A 192 23.85 -1.29 -15.93
N GLY A 193 24.41 -1.51 -14.73
CA GLY A 193 25.10 -2.76 -14.41
C GLY A 193 24.20 -4.00 -14.49
N ALA A 194 22.92 -3.89 -14.14
CA ALA A 194 21.96 -4.99 -14.28
C ALA A 194 21.67 -5.30 -15.76
N ILE A 195 21.55 -4.28 -16.61
CA ILE A 195 21.41 -4.45 -18.07
C ILE A 195 22.65 -5.15 -18.64
N GLU A 196 23.84 -4.69 -18.28
CA GLU A 196 25.12 -5.26 -18.75
C GLU A 196 25.34 -6.70 -18.25
N LYS A 197 24.85 -7.04 -17.05
CA LYS A 197 24.87 -8.40 -16.52
C LYS A 197 23.90 -9.34 -17.28
N GLY A 198 22.87 -8.80 -17.93
CA GLY A 198 21.93 -9.55 -18.76
C GLY A 198 20.80 -10.25 -17.99
N TYR A 199 20.20 -9.59 -16.98
CA TYR A 199 18.96 -10.11 -16.38
C TYR A 199 17.81 -10.13 -17.38
N ASP A 200 16.93 -11.12 -17.27
CA ASP A 200 15.76 -11.26 -18.17
C ASP A 200 14.66 -10.23 -17.86
N LEU A 201 14.49 -9.86 -16.59
CA LEU A 201 13.57 -8.81 -16.15
C LEU A 201 14.27 -7.85 -15.17
N ILE A 202 14.18 -6.55 -15.41
CA ILE A 202 14.67 -5.53 -14.47
C ILE A 202 13.50 -4.60 -14.12
N VAL A 203 13.28 -4.39 -12.81
CA VAL A 203 12.29 -3.44 -12.32
C VAL A 203 12.97 -2.42 -11.41
N THR A 204 12.98 -1.17 -11.87
CA THR A 204 13.64 -0.05 -11.19
C THR A 204 12.63 1.03 -10.83
N ASN A 205 12.73 1.60 -9.64
CA ASN A 205 11.98 2.79 -9.24
C ASN A 205 12.93 3.97 -8.97
N TYR A 206 12.65 5.11 -9.60
CA TYR A 206 13.22 6.41 -9.24
C TYR A 206 12.24 7.15 -8.32
N ALA A 207 12.66 7.36 -7.07
CA ALA A 207 11.79 7.94 -6.03
C ALA A 207 11.60 9.46 -6.17
N ASN A 208 12.53 10.12 -6.86
CA ASN A 208 12.70 11.57 -6.84
C ASN A 208 11.43 12.38 -7.14
N PRO A 209 10.70 12.13 -8.23
CA PRO A 209 9.59 13.00 -8.61
C PRO A 209 8.47 12.99 -7.55
N ASP A 210 8.28 11.86 -6.88
CA ASP A 210 7.26 11.71 -5.85
C ASP A 210 7.70 12.26 -4.49
N MET A 211 8.86 11.80 -4.00
CA MET A 211 9.37 12.18 -2.68
C MET A 211 9.68 13.68 -2.58
N VAL A 212 10.16 14.28 -3.67
CA VAL A 212 10.38 15.73 -3.76
C VAL A 212 9.08 16.46 -4.08
N GLY A 213 8.17 15.87 -4.85
CA GLY A 213 6.84 16.43 -5.10
C GLY A 213 6.06 16.71 -3.80
N HIS A 214 6.18 15.81 -2.82
CA HIS A 214 5.57 15.98 -1.49
C HIS A 214 6.07 17.19 -0.68
N THR A 215 7.18 17.82 -1.05
CA THR A 215 7.64 19.04 -0.36
C THR A 215 6.89 20.29 -0.82
N GLY A 216 6.26 20.23 -2.00
CA GLY A 216 5.61 21.39 -2.61
C GLY A 216 6.59 22.45 -3.15
N ASP A 217 7.90 22.17 -3.16
CA ASP A 217 8.92 23.04 -3.73
C ASP A 217 9.09 22.75 -5.23
N LEU A 218 8.55 23.64 -6.08
CA LEU A 218 8.65 23.53 -7.53
C LEU A 218 10.10 23.53 -8.03
N GLY A 219 10.98 24.34 -7.44
CA GLY A 219 12.38 24.43 -7.86
C GLY A 219 13.15 23.14 -7.57
N ALA A 220 12.86 22.51 -6.42
CA ALA A 220 13.39 21.19 -6.10
C ALA A 220 12.81 20.10 -7.00
N ALA A 221 11.49 20.11 -7.24
CA ALA A 221 10.84 19.11 -8.11
C ALA A 221 11.38 19.14 -9.54
N ILE A 222 11.68 20.32 -10.10
CA ILE A 222 12.34 20.44 -11.42
C ILE A 222 13.68 19.71 -11.41
N LYS A 223 14.55 19.96 -10.43
CA LYS A 223 15.86 19.31 -10.31
C LYS A 223 15.75 17.80 -10.12
N ALA A 224 14.72 17.34 -9.39
CA ALA A 224 14.42 15.94 -9.18
C ALA A 224 14.13 15.24 -10.53
N VAL A 225 13.24 15.82 -11.34
CA VAL A 225 12.91 15.31 -12.68
C VAL A 225 14.13 15.34 -13.62
N GLU A 226 14.90 16.43 -13.63
CA GLU A 226 16.14 16.54 -14.41
C GLU A 226 17.17 15.46 -14.03
N SER A 227 17.24 15.07 -12.76
CA SER A 227 18.13 14.01 -12.30
C SER A 227 17.71 12.65 -12.82
N VAL A 228 16.41 12.35 -12.79
CA VAL A 228 15.85 11.12 -13.35
C VAL A 228 16.05 11.08 -14.86
N ASP A 229 15.83 12.18 -15.57
CA ASP A 229 16.03 12.28 -17.03
C ASP A 229 17.47 11.97 -17.44
N ARG A 230 18.47 12.56 -16.76
CA ARG A 230 19.89 12.22 -16.98
C ARG A 230 20.17 10.74 -16.72
N GLY A 231 19.56 10.17 -15.67
CA GLY A 231 19.69 8.75 -15.34
C GLY A 231 19.13 7.85 -16.45
N LEU A 232 17.91 8.15 -16.90
CA LEU A 232 17.24 7.43 -17.99
C LEU A 232 18.03 7.51 -19.31
N GLY A 233 18.66 8.63 -19.62
CA GLY A 233 19.55 8.74 -20.79
C GLY A 233 20.65 7.68 -20.79
N ARG A 234 21.33 7.49 -19.65
CA ARG A 234 22.38 6.47 -19.48
C ARG A 234 21.82 5.04 -19.58
N VAL A 235 20.62 4.81 -19.04
CA VAL A 235 19.93 3.51 -19.10
C VAL A 235 19.56 3.15 -20.54
N VAL A 236 19.04 4.11 -21.31
CA VAL A 236 18.70 3.90 -22.73
C VAL A 236 19.94 3.56 -23.53
N GLU A 237 21.06 4.26 -23.34
CA GLU A 237 22.33 3.93 -24.02
C GLU A 237 22.83 2.50 -23.70
N ALA A 238 22.65 2.04 -22.46
CA ALA A 238 23.01 0.68 -22.07
C ALA A 238 22.06 -0.35 -22.68
N LEU A 239 20.76 -0.06 -22.69
CA LEU A 239 19.71 -0.91 -23.25
C LEU A 239 19.90 -1.11 -24.76
N ASP A 240 20.21 -0.04 -25.49
CA ASP A 240 20.45 -0.07 -26.94
C ASP A 240 21.64 -0.99 -27.28
N LYS A 241 22.71 -0.95 -26.47
CA LYS A 241 23.87 -1.85 -26.64
C LYS A 241 23.53 -3.31 -26.34
N ALA A 242 22.66 -3.55 -25.37
CA ALA A 242 22.19 -4.89 -25.01
C ALA A 242 21.15 -5.45 -25.98
N GLY A 243 20.52 -4.61 -26.82
CA GLY A 243 19.42 -4.99 -27.69
C GLY A 243 18.14 -5.33 -26.92
N GLY A 244 17.94 -4.71 -25.75
CA GLY A 244 16.78 -4.94 -24.90
C GLY A 244 15.60 -4.01 -25.22
N ALA A 245 14.49 -4.23 -24.50
CA ALA A 245 13.31 -3.37 -24.55
C ALA A 245 12.94 -2.87 -23.14
N MET A 246 12.35 -1.69 -23.06
CA MET A 246 11.95 -1.06 -21.79
C MET A 246 10.61 -0.35 -21.93
N ILE A 247 9.82 -0.42 -20.86
CA ILE A 247 8.64 0.42 -20.65
C ILE A 247 9.00 1.45 -19.58
N VAL A 248 8.94 2.73 -19.92
CA VAL A 248 9.07 3.85 -18.97
C VAL A 248 7.66 4.33 -18.62
N THR A 249 7.33 4.33 -17.34
CA THR A 249 6.00 4.71 -16.84
C THR A 249 6.08 5.16 -15.38
N ALA A 250 4.94 5.50 -14.79
CA ALA A 250 4.81 5.87 -13.38
C ALA A 250 3.66 5.09 -12.72
N ASP A 251 3.69 4.97 -11.39
CA ASP A 251 2.62 4.38 -10.58
C ASP A 251 1.48 5.38 -10.33
N HIS A 252 1.77 6.67 -10.27
CA HIS A 252 0.81 7.78 -10.22
C HIS A 252 1.47 9.12 -10.57
N GLY A 253 0.66 10.20 -10.61
CA GLY A 253 1.15 11.57 -10.69
C GLY A 253 1.43 12.19 -9.32
N ASN A 254 2.23 13.25 -9.30
CA ASN A 254 2.54 14.10 -8.15
C ASN A 254 3.11 15.45 -8.65
N CYS A 255 4.39 15.44 -9.07
CA CYS A 255 5.15 16.67 -9.30
C CYS A 255 4.77 17.46 -10.57
N GLU A 256 3.84 16.97 -11.38
CA GLU A 256 3.25 17.77 -12.46
C GLU A 256 2.26 18.82 -11.95
N LEU A 257 1.81 18.72 -10.69
CA LEU A 257 1.02 19.72 -9.99
C LEU A 257 1.67 20.09 -8.65
N MET A 258 2.50 21.13 -8.66
CA MET A 258 3.23 21.62 -7.48
C MET A 258 2.55 22.81 -6.78
N VAL A 259 1.57 23.43 -7.42
CA VAL A 259 0.81 24.58 -6.88
C VAL A 259 -0.66 24.24 -6.94
N ASP A 260 -1.33 24.34 -5.79
CA ASP A 260 -2.76 24.07 -5.68
C ASP A 260 -3.54 25.15 -6.44
N PRO A 261 -4.32 24.79 -7.46
CA PRO A 261 -5.02 25.78 -8.28
C PRO A 261 -6.15 26.51 -7.53
N ALA A 262 -6.67 25.95 -6.43
CA ALA A 262 -7.72 26.56 -5.63
C ALA A 262 -7.16 27.52 -4.57
N THR A 263 -6.02 27.18 -3.95
CA THR A 263 -5.45 27.97 -2.84
C THR A 263 -4.26 28.84 -3.26
N GLY A 264 -3.59 28.53 -4.37
CA GLY A 264 -2.34 29.14 -4.80
C GLY A 264 -1.12 28.75 -3.94
N GLY A 265 -1.32 27.88 -2.94
CA GLY A 265 -0.26 27.38 -2.06
C GLY A 265 0.44 26.13 -2.61
N PRO A 266 1.43 25.59 -1.88
CA PRO A 266 2.10 24.36 -2.26
C PRO A 266 1.12 23.18 -2.33
N HIS A 267 1.18 22.42 -3.42
CA HIS A 267 0.46 21.16 -3.55
C HIS A 267 1.42 20.00 -3.22
N THR A 268 1.10 19.24 -2.16
CA THR A 268 1.98 18.20 -1.60
C THR A 268 1.41 16.79 -1.73
N ALA A 269 0.32 16.62 -2.46
CA ALA A 269 -0.39 15.34 -2.62
C ALA A 269 -0.17 14.73 -4.01
N HIS A 270 -0.46 13.44 -4.15
CA HIS A 270 -0.57 12.82 -5.47
C HIS A 270 -1.72 13.45 -6.27
N THR A 271 -1.67 13.26 -7.58
CA THR A 271 -2.75 13.69 -8.48
C THR A 271 -3.57 12.50 -8.98
N THR A 272 -4.64 12.81 -9.70
CA THR A 272 -5.45 11.83 -10.45
C THR A 272 -5.15 11.86 -11.95
N ASN A 273 -4.05 12.52 -12.35
CA ASN A 273 -3.67 12.61 -13.74
C ASN A 273 -3.24 11.25 -14.29
N PRO A 274 -3.47 10.98 -15.60
CA PRO A 274 -2.94 9.79 -16.24
C PRO A 274 -1.40 9.82 -16.27
N VAL A 275 -0.78 8.65 -16.23
CA VAL A 275 0.67 8.47 -16.31
C VAL A 275 1.11 8.14 -17.73
N PRO A 276 2.32 8.55 -18.16
CA PRO A 276 2.86 8.19 -19.45
C PRO A 276 3.20 6.70 -19.50
N VAL A 277 3.12 6.11 -20.70
CA VAL A 277 3.73 4.81 -21.02
C VAL A 277 4.54 5.01 -22.28
N ILE A 278 5.87 4.97 -22.14
CA ILE A 278 6.81 5.15 -23.24
C ILE A 278 7.49 3.80 -23.48
N PHE A 279 7.60 3.43 -24.74
CA PHE A 279 8.17 2.16 -25.15
C PHE A 279 9.48 2.36 -25.91
N VAL A 280 10.55 1.72 -25.44
CA VAL A 280 11.93 1.85 -25.94
C VAL A 280 12.45 0.48 -26.34
N GLY A 281 13.18 0.38 -27.46
CA GLY A 281 13.84 -0.87 -27.89
C GLY A 281 12.89 -1.99 -28.36
N GLY A 282 11.64 -1.65 -28.69
CA GLY A 282 10.60 -2.60 -29.05
C GLY A 282 10.57 -3.09 -30.50
N PRO A 283 9.69 -4.07 -30.83
CA PRO A 283 9.44 -4.46 -32.21
C PRO A 283 8.95 -3.27 -33.03
N SER A 284 9.43 -3.17 -34.27
CA SER A 284 9.05 -2.09 -35.17
C SER A 284 7.59 -2.18 -35.62
N GLY A 285 6.98 -1.03 -35.90
CA GLY A 285 5.62 -0.95 -36.45
C GLY A 285 4.49 -1.18 -35.44
N VAL A 286 4.79 -1.34 -34.15
CA VAL A 286 3.75 -1.48 -33.12
C VAL A 286 3.29 -0.12 -32.60
N THR A 287 2.06 -0.09 -32.09
CA THR A 287 1.51 1.05 -31.36
C THR A 287 1.10 0.63 -29.95
N LEU A 288 0.98 1.59 -29.04
CA LEU A 288 0.40 1.35 -27.71
C LEU A 288 -1.05 1.82 -27.69
N ARG A 289 -1.90 1.05 -27.03
CA ARG A 289 -3.26 1.50 -26.66
C ARG A 289 -3.25 2.15 -25.29
N ASP A 290 -4.30 2.92 -25.02
CA ASP A 290 -4.62 3.32 -23.66
C ASP A 290 -4.93 2.10 -22.78
N GLY A 291 -4.66 2.22 -21.50
CA GLY A 291 -4.84 1.14 -20.52
C GLY A 291 -4.70 1.60 -19.09
N ARG A 292 -4.30 0.66 -18.23
CA ARG A 292 -4.13 0.85 -16.79
C ARG A 292 -2.88 0.13 -16.29
N LEU A 293 -2.46 0.38 -15.05
CA LEU A 293 -1.27 -0.26 -14.46
C LEU A 293 -1.27 -1.80 -14.56
N ALA A 294 -2.44 -2.44 -14.43
CA ALA A 294 -2.59 -3.89 -14.56
C ALA A 294 -2.22 -4.44 -15.95
N ASP A 295 -2.08 -3.58 -16.97
CA ASP A 295 -1.70 -3.96 -18.33
C ASP A 295 -0.17 -3.99 -18.53
N LEU A 296 0.62 -3.45 -17.60
CA LEU A 296 2.10 -3.39 -17.71
C LEU A 296 2.76 -4.77 -17.65
N ALA A 297 2.41 -5.60 -16.66
CA ALA A 297 2.95 -6.95 -16.53
C ALA A 297 2.62 -7.84 -17.76
N PRO A 298 1.36 -7.90 -18.25
CA PRO A 298 1.06 -8.55 -19.53
C PRO A 298 1.89 -8.03 -20.72
N THR A 299 2.17 -6.73 -20.75
CA THR A 299 2.99 -6.12 -21.82
C THR A 299 4.45 -6.57 -21.72
N LEU A 300 5.02 -6.63 -20.52
CA LEU A 300 6.36 -7.17 -20.30
C LEU A 300 6.44 -8.65 -20.70
N LEU A 301 5.45 -9.47 -20.34
CA LEU A 301 5.42 -10.88 -20.75
C LEU A 301 5.33 -11.05 -22.27
N ASP A 302 4.56 -10.21 -22.95
CA ASP A 302 4.48 -10.17 -24.42
C ASP A 302 5.86 -9.85 -25.05
N LEU A 303 6.62 -8.93 -24.45
CA LEU A 303 7.99 -8.61 -24.89
C LEU A 303 8.99 -9.73 -24.63
N MET A 304 8.84 -10.43 -23.51
CA MET A 304 9.67 -11.58 -23.16
C MET A 304 9.29 -12.85 -23.95
N GLY A 305 8.21 -12.80 -24.76
CA GLY A 305 7.69 -13.97 -25.47
C GLY A 305 7.12 -15.04 -24.54
N LEU A 306 6.66 -14.65 -23.35
CA LEU A 306 6.12 -15.54 -22.34
C LEU A 306 4.59 -15.58 -22.39
N GLU A 307 4.04 -16.76 -22.12
CA GLU A 307 2.60 -16.93 -21.99
C GLU A 307 2.05 -16.15 -20.79
N LEU A 308 0.87 -15.55 -20.96
CA LEU A 308 0.14 -14.86 -19.90
C LEU A 308 -0.55 -15.88 -18.97
N PRO A 309 -0.28 -15.87 -17.66
CA PRO A 309 -0.98 -16.76 -16.73
C PRO A 309 -2.46 -16.34 -16.59
N PRO A 310 -3.38 -17.27 -16.32
CA PRO A 310 -4.81 -17.00 -16.28
C PRO A 310 -5.24 -16.01 -15.18
N GLU A 311 -4.44 -15.85 -14.12
CA GLU A 311 -4.69 -14.90 -13.03
C GLU A 311 -4.42 -13.44 -13.46
N MET A 312 -3.59 -13.21 -14.48
CA MET A 312 -3.35 -11.86 -15.02
C MET A 312 -4.50 -11.47 -15.96
N THR A 313 -5.42 -10.67 -15.43
CA THR A 313 -6.60 -10.19 -16.18
C THR A 313 -6.37 -8.91 -16.98
N GLY A 314 -5.20 -8.27 -16.81
CA GLY A 314 -4.76 -7.20 -17.70
C GLY A 314 -4.46 -7.72 -19.10
N ARG A 315 -4.26 -6.82 -20.06
CA ARG A 315 -3.93 -7.18 -21.44
C ARG A 315 -2.71 -6.40 -21.90
N SER A 316 -1.91 -6.96 -22.80
CA SER A 316 -0.79 -6.22 -23.39
C SER A 316 -1.28 -4.88 -23.97
N LEU A 317 -0.48 -3.83 -23.76
CA LEU A 317 -0.69 -2.50 -24.36
C LEU A 317 -0.25 -2.48 -25.83
N ILE A 318 0.57 -3.45 -26.26
CA ILE A 318 1.08 -3.52 -27.62
C ILE A 318 -0.03 -3.92 -28.59
N ARG A 319 -0.18 -3.14 -29.66
CA ARG A 319 -0.96 -3.46 -30.86
C ARG A 319 0.00 -3.70 -32.02
N ARG A 320 -0.10 -4.89 -32.60
CA ARG A 320 0.64 -5.32 -33.79
C ARG A 320 -0.20 -5.13 -35.05
#